data_AF-A0A3D3GAD8-F1
#
_entry.id   AF-A0A3D3GAD8-F1
#
_cell.length_a   1.000
_cell.length_b   1.000
_cell.length_c   1.000
_cell.angle_alpha   90.00
_cell.angle_beta   90.00
_cell.angle_gamma   90.00
#
_symmetry.space_group_name_H-M   'P 1'
#
loop_
_entity.id
_entity.type
_entity.pdbx_description
1 polymer ?
#
loop_
_entity_poly.entity_id
_entity_poly.type
_entity_poly.pdbx_seq_one_letter_code
_entity_poly.pdbx_strand_id
1 'polypeptide(L)'
;MSSNISVSSYGKVALPHIERILQANEAVMNRLVARIVEDVRAGRSLLVFGSGHSSIFPMELYHRAGGASFVIPLVADYLLPTAGPPVVRLFERTPGSANTLLDRIQPKTGEMLWLASQSGINGAGVDLAIEAKKRGLFTVAFTSIAHSSAVKSRHPSGKRLFEICDETVDLGGHVGDAAVQLTETVAAGPLSTLGTVILGHSIVIAAAAQLEASGTRCVYTSVNTPEGESRNKDLERVAAIRDILLR
;
A
#
# COMPACT_ATOMS: atom_id res chain seq x y z
N MET A 1 19.48 -30.19 -12.81
CA MET A 1 18.21 -30.95 -12.77
C MET A 1 17.10 -30.01 -13.22
N SER A 2 16.34 -30.34 -14.27
CA SER A 2 15.22 -29.50 -14.71
C SER A 2 14.13 -29.50 -13.63
N SER A 3 13.94 -28.38 -12.94
CA SER A 3 12.79 -28.18 -12.05
C SER A 3 11.51 -28.46 -12.85
N ASN A 4 10.68 -29.39 -12.37
CA ASN A 4 9.42 -29.76 -13.02
C ASN A 4 8.38 -28.63 -12.81
N ILE A 5 8.62 -27.49 -13.44
CA ILE A 5 7.77 -26.30 -13.35
C ILE A 5 6.48 -26.55 -14.14
N SER A 6 5.37 -26.43 -13.44
CA SER A 6 4.01 -26.48 -13.97
C SER A 6 3.21 -25.25 -13.57
N VAL A 7 1.99 -25.10 -14.12
CA VAL A 7 1.04 -24.03 -13.76
C VAL A 7 0.74 -23.95 -12.25
N SER A 8 0.92 -25.04 -11.50
CA SER A 8 0.70 -25.08 -10.05
C SER A 8 1.88 -24.54 -9.22
N SER A 9 3.05 -24.32 -9.83
CA SER A 9 4.31 -24.13 -9.08
C SER A 9 4.33 -22.83 -8.29
N TYR A 10 3.82 -21.75 -8.86
CA TYR A 10 3.72 -20.47 -8.15
C TYR A 10 2.76 -20.55 -6.98
N GLY A 11 1.59 -21.17 -7.16
CA GLY A 11 0.60 -21.33 -6.08
C GLY A 11 1.13 -22.12 -4.88
N LYS A 12 1.95 -23.15 -5.13
CA LYS A 12 2.60 -23.94 -4.07
C LYS A 12 3.55 -23.12 -3.19
N VAL A 13 4.07 -22.00 -3.67
CA VAL A 13 4.95 -21.10 -2.91
C VAL A 13 4.18 -19.89 -2.38
N ALA A 14 3.26 -19.34 -3.18
CA ALA A 14 2.51 -18.14 -2.83
C ALA A 14 1.50 -18.36 -1.69
N LEU A 15 0.76 -19.48 -1.69
CA LEU A 15 -0.25 -19.73 -0.66
C LEU A 15 0.35 -19.88 0.74
N PRO A 16 1.38 -20.73 0.99
CA PRO A 16 2.00 -20.80 2.31
C PRO A 16 2.66 -19.50 2.73
N HIS A 17 3.19 -18.73 1.76
CA HIS A 17 3.74 -17.41 2.04
C HIS A 17 2.65 -16.45 2.55
N ILE A 18 1.48 -16.41 1.90
CA ILE A 18 0.34 -15.58 2.31
C ILE A 18 -0.14 -15.94 3.73
N GLU A 19 -0.32 -17.23 4.01
CA GLU A 19 -0.73 -17.70 5.34
C GLU A 19 0.26 -17.24 6.42
N ARG A 20 1.56 -17.41 6.16
CA ARG A 20 2.63 -17.02 7.08
C ARG A 20 2.64 -15.51 7.35
N ILE A 21 2.52 -14.66 6.32
CA ILE A 21 2.58 -13.21 6.52
C ILE A 21 1.32 -12.67 7.21
N LEU A 22 0.15 -13.29 7.01
CA LEU A 22 -1.06 -12.95 7.75
C LEU A 22 -0.88 -13.24 9.23
N GLN A 23 -0.36 -14.41 9.58
CA GLN A 23 -0.08 -14.76 10.97
C GLN A 23 1.00 -13.86 11.58
N ALA A 24 2.11 -13.65 10.86
CA ALA A 24 3.23 -12.86 11.37
C ALA A 24 2.87 -11.38 11.60
N ASN A 25 1.93 -10.83 10.83
CA ASN A 25 1.50 -9.44 10.95
C ASN A 25 0.25 -9.23 11.80
N GLU A 26 -0.35 -10.28 12.38
CA GLU A 26 -1.64 -10.19 13.09
C GLU A 26 -1.67 -9.06 14.13
N ALA A 27 -0.64 -8.95 14.96
CA ALA A 27 -0.56 -7.93 16.00
C ALA A 27 -0.50 -6.50 15.42
N VAL A 28 0.28 -6.27 14.36
CA VAL A 28 0.35 -4.94 13.72
C VAL A 28 -0.93 -4.63 12.96
N MET A 29 -1.52 -5.62 12.27
CA MET A 29 -2.80 -5.46 11.59
C MET A 29 -3.89 -5.02 12.56
N ASN A 30 -4.01 -5.67 13.72
CA ASN A 30 -4.99 -5.29 14.74
C ASN A 30 -4.80 -3.86 15.28
N ARG A 31 -3.55 -3.40 15.46
CA ARG A 31 -3.28 -2.00 15.83
C ARG A 31 -3.70 -1.02 14.74
N LEU A 32 -3.40 -1.34 13.48
CA LEU A 32 -3.79 -0.52 12.34
C LEU A 32 -5.32 -0.48 12.14
N VAL A 33 -6.02 -1.59 12.37
CA VAL A 33 -7.49 -1.65 12.38
C VAL A 33 -8.05 -0.67 13.39
N ALA A 34 -7.60 -0.77 14.65
CA ALA A 34 -8.09 0.11 15.73
C ALA A 34 -7.86 1.59 15.40
N ARG A 35 -6.68 1.92 14.86
CA ARG A 35 -6.34 3.29 14.46
C ARG A 35 -7.16 3.78 13.27
N ILE A 36 -7.41 2.98 12.24
CA ILE A 36 -8.27 3.37 11.11
C ILE A 36 -9.68 3.69 11.63
N VAL A 37 -10.22 2.86 12.52
CA VAL A 37 -11.56 3.10 13.10
C VAL A 37 -11.60 4.44 13.83
N GLU A 38 -10.58 4.76 14.63
CA GLU A 38 -10.45 6.05 15.30
C GLU A 38 -10.32 7.22 14.30
N ASP A 39 -9.44 7.07 13.30
CA ASP A 39 -9.17 8.09 12.28
C ASP A 39 -10.44 8.43 11.49
N VAL A 40 -11.15 7.43 10.99
CA VAL A 40 -12.38 7.64 10.22
C VAL A 40 -13.45 8.33 11.05
N ARG A 41 -13.61 7.94 12.33
CA ARG A 41 -14.55 8.62 13.26
C ARG A 41 -14.16 10.07 13.53
N ALA A 42 -12.86 10.39 13.51
CA ALA A 42 -12.34 11.75 13.62
C ALA A 42 -12.38 12.54 12.28
N GLY A 43 -12.98 11.98 11.21
CA GLY A 43 -13.05 12.63 9.90
C GLY A 43 -11.68 12.74 9.20
N ARG A 44 -10.78 11.80 9.49
CA ARG A 44 -9.48 11.60 8.84
C ARG A 44 -9.58 10.49 7.80
N SER A 45 -8.77 10.57 6.75
CA SER A 45 -8.68 9.58 5.67
C SER A 45 -7.41 8.73 5.78
N LEU A 46 -7.43 7.57 5.14
CA LEU A 46 -6.24 6.73 4.93
C LEU A 46 -5.60 7.09 3.58
N LEU A 47 -4.38 7.63 3.63
CA LEU A 47 -3.59 7.91 2.44
C LEU A 47 -2.77 6.68 2.07
N VAL A 48 -2.68 6.35 0.78
CA VAL A 48 -1.91 5.17 0.32
C VAL A 48 -1.02 5.57 -0.85
N PHE A 49 0.26 5.20 -0.80
CA PHE A 49 1.26 5.49 -1.82
C PHE A 49 2.03 4.23 -2.21
N GLY A 50 2.45 4.16 -3.47
CA GLY A 50 3.45 3.21 -3.95
C GLY A 50 4.03 3.64 -5.30
N SER A 51 5.26 3.23 -5.58
CA SER A 51 5.96 3.52 -6.85
C SER A 51 6.22 2.24 -7.64
N GLY A 52 6.24 2.32 -8.97
CA GLY A 52 6.37 1.16 -9.85
C GLY A 52 5.23 0.18 -9.63
N HIS A 53 5.53 -1.12 -9.52
CA HIS A 53 4.49 -2.13 -9.26
C HIS A 53 3.80 -1.94 -7.90
N SER A 54 4.45 -1.31 -6.91
CA SER A 54 3.80 -1.00 -5.63
C SER A 54 2.67 0.05 -5.77
N SER A 55 2.59 0.78 -6.89
CA SER A 55 1.45 1.66 -7.19
C SER A 55 0.14 0.90 -7.42
N ILE A 56 0.19 -0.42 -7.67
CA ILE A 56 -1.02 -1.26 -7.70
C ILE A 56 -1.75 -1.19 -6.37
N PHE A 57 -1.03 -1.04 -5.25
CA PHE A 57 -1.64 -1.02 -3.93
C PHE A 57 -2.64 0.13 -3.70
N PRO A 58 -2.27 1.41 -3.89
CA PRO A 58 -3.25 2.50 -3.78
C PRO A 58 -4.38 2.37 -4.80
N MET A 59 -4.12 1.87 -6.02
CA MET A 59 -5.17 1.66 -7.02
C MET A 59 -6.13 0.53 -6.62
N GLU A 60 -5.62 -0.55 -6.03
CA GLU A 60 -6.40 -1.71 -5.61
C GLU A 60 -7.35 -1.40 -4.46
N LEU A 61 -6.95 -0.52 -3.53
CA LEU A 61 -7.78 -0.11 -2.40
C LEU A 61 -8.73 1.05 -2.73
N TYR A 62 -8.48 1.78 -3.82
CA TYR A 62 -9.24 2.98 -4.17
C TYR A 62 -10.51 2.67 -4.99
N HIS A 63 -11.59 3.36 -4.62
CA HIS A 63 -12.83 3.52 -5.41
C HIS A 63 -13.22 2.29 -6.25
N ARG A 64 -13.57 1.19 -5.58
CA ARG A 64 -14.06 -0.04 -6.21
C ARG A 64 -15.20 -0.65 -5.42
N ALA A 65 -15.95 -1.55 -6.05
CA ALA A 65 -16.95 -2.35 -5.34
C ALA A 65 -16.31 -3.13 -4.18
N GLY A 66 -16.89 -3.03 -2.99
CA GLY A 66 -16.35 -3.59 -1.75
C GLY A 66 -15.20 -2.79 -1.13
N GLY A 67 -14.78 -1.68 -1.76
CA GLY A 67 -13.71 -0.82 -1.26
C GLY A 67 -14.20 0.21 -0.23
N ALA A 68 -13.26 0.72 0.57
CA ALA A 68 -13.54 1.74 1.57
C ALA A 68 -13.43 3.17 0.99
N SER A 69 -14.45 3.98 1.23
CA SER A 69 -14.55 5.39 0.80
C SER A 69 -13.59 6.35 1.51
N PHE A 70 -12.98 5.92 2.62
CA PHE A 70 -11.99 6.72 3.35
C PHE A 70 -10.56 6.55 2.83
N VAL A 71 -10.33 5.70 1.82
CA VAL A 71 -9.02 5.51 1.19
C VAL A 71 -8.82 6.55 0.11
N ILE A 72 -7.69 7.27 0.17
CA ILE A 72 -7.28 8.25 -0.83
C ILE A 72 -5.92 7.84 -1.40
N PRO A 73 -5.80 7.67 -2.73
CA PRO A 73 -4.56 7.23 -3.35
C PRO A 73 -3.67 8.45 -3.63
N LEU A 74 -2.39 8.33 -3.27
CA LEU A 74 -1.34 9.26 -3.68
C LEU A 74 -0.68 8.67 -4.93
N VAL A 75 -1.10 9.17 -6.09
CA VAL A 75 -0.62 8.69 -7.39
C VAL A 75 0.14 9.80 -8.10
N ALA A 76 1.31 9.44 -8.60
CA ALA A 76 2.08 10.24 -9.55
C ALA A 76 2.26 9.43 -10.83
N ASP A 77 1.76 9.93 -11.96
CA ASP A 77 1.74 9.17 -13.23
C ASP A 77 3.14 8.73 -13.66
N TYR A 78 4.16 9.55 -13.44
CA TYR A 78 5.57 9.23 -13.74
C TYR A 78 6.17 8.13 -12.84
N LEU A 79 5.46 7.72 -11.77
CA LEU A 79 5.81 6.58 -10.92
C LEU A 79 4.95 5.35 -11.22
N LEU A 80 3.96 5.44 -12.12
CA LEU A 80 3.17 4.29 -12.55
C LEU A 80 3.95 3.43 -13.55
N PRO A 81 3.72 2.09 -13.60
CA PRO A 81 4.36 1.22 -14.59
C PRO A 81 4.12 1.67 -16.04
N THR A 82 3.00 2.33 -16.32
CA THR A 82 2.61 2.86 -17.63
C THR A 82 3.52 4.00 -18.13
N ALA A 83 4.25 4.69 -17.25
CA ALA A 83 5.26 5.67 -17.64
C ALA A 83 6.55 5.04 -18.22
N GLY A 84 6.68 3.71 -18.11
CA GLY A 84 7.82 2.97 -18.64
C GLY A 84 8.97 2.84 -17.62
N PRO A 85 9.67 1.68 -17.60
CA PRO A 85 10.69 1.41 -16.59
C PRO A 85 11.83 2.45 -16.48
N PRO A 86 12.35 3.07 -17.57
CA PRO A 86 13.39 4.10 -17.45
C PRO A 86 12.93 5.35 -16.69
N VAL A 87 11.70 5.81 -16.96
CA VAL A 87 11.12 7.01 -16.33
C VAL A 87 10.88 6.75 -14.85
N VAL A 88 10.19 5.64 -14.52
CA VAL A 88 9.94 5.25 -13.13
C VAL A 88 11.26 5.12 -12.37
N ARG A 89 12.27 4.44 -12.92
CA ARG A 89 13.58 4.29 -12.25
C ARG A 89 14.26 5.62 -11.98
N LEU A 90 14.16 6.58 -12.90
CA LEU A 90 14.74 7.91 -12.71
C LEU A 90 14.04 8.61 -11.54
N PHE A 91 12.72 8.78 -11.62
CA PHE A 91 11.98 9.54 -10.62
C PHE A 91 11.90 8.84 -9.26
N GLU A 92 11.81 7.51 -9.22
CA GLU A 92 11.83 6.76 -7.97
C GLU A 92 13.14 6.99 -7.20
N ARG A 93 14.26 7.13 -7.91
CA ARG A 93 15.58 7.40 -7.32
C ARG A 93 15.81 8.88 -7.01
N THR A 94 15.11 9.80 -7.66
CA THR A 94 15.23 11.25 -7.44
C THR A 94 14.67 11.63 -6.07
N PRO A 95 15.49 12.20 -5.16
CA PRO A 95 15.01 12.68 -3.87
C PRO A 95 13.88 13.70 -3.99
N GLY A 96 12.91 13.61 -3.09
CA GLY A 96 11.76 14.52 -3.00
C GLY A 96 10.76 14.44 -4.16
N SER A 97 10.95 13.54 -5.13
CA SER A 97 10.11 13.46 -6.34
C SER A 97 8.64 13.15 -6.08
N ALA A 98 8.27 12.67 -4.89
CA ALA A 98 6.89 12.40 -4.50
C ALA A 98 6.32 13.39 -3.46
N ASN A 99 7.13 14.31 -2.91
CA ASN A 99 6.72 15.15 -1.78
C ASN A 99 5.55 16.08 -2.12
N THR A 100 5.49 16.57 -3.37
CA THR A 100 4.44 17.45 -3.86
C THR A 100 3.06 16.79 -3.88
N LEU A 101 2.97 15.46 -3.79
CA LEU A 101 1.70 14.76 -3.58
C LEU A 101 1.04 15.17 -2.25
N LEU A 102 1.83 15.45 -1.21
CA LEU A 102 1.31 15.93 0.08
C LEU A 102 0.83 17.37 0.00
N ASP A 103 1.41 18.19 -0.88
CA ASP A 103 0.94 19.56 -1.12
C ASP A 103 -0.42 19.57 -1.84
N ARG A 104 -0.60 18.61 -2.75
CA ARG A 104 -1.84 18.45 -3.50
C ARG A 104 -2.99 17.97 -2.61
N ILE A 105 -2.74 17.01 -1.71
CA ILE A 105 -3.80 16.42 -0.88
C ILE A 105 -4.07 17.17 0.42
N GLN A 106 -3.11 17.97 0.90
CA GLN A 106 -3.20 18.73 2.16
C GLN A 106 -3.69 17.84 3.33
N PRO A 107 -2.86 16.89 3.76
CA PRO A 107 -3.23 15.92 4.77
C PRO A 107 -3.38 16.60 6.14
N LYS A 108 -4.33 16.14 6.95
CA LYS A 108 -4.54 16.61 8.32
C LYS A 108 -3.47 15.99 9.23
N THR A 109 -3.00 16.73 10.23
CA THR A 109 -2.11 16.17 11.25
C THR A 109 -2.74 14.92 11.90
N GLY A 110 -1.94 13.87 12.02
CA GLY A 110 -2.34 12.57 12.53
C GLY A 110 -3.08 11.67 11.54
N GLU A 111 -3.34 12.10 10.30
CA GLU A 111 -3.77 11.17 9.23
C GLU A 111 -2.72 10.10 8.98
N MET A 112 -3.18 8.93 8.55
CA MET A 112 -2.33 7.80 8.27
C MET A 112 -1.88 7.81 6.82
N LEU A 113 -0.60 7.50 6.58
CA LEU A 113 -0.03 7.27 5.26
C LEU A 113 0.62 5.89 5.19
N TRP A 114 0.07 5.03 4.33
CA TRP A 114 0.67 3.74 3.98
C TRP A 114 1.58 3.92 2.77
N LEU A 115 2.81 3.44 2.88
CA LEU A 115 3.81 3.48 1.81
C LEU A 115 4.24 2.06 1.45
N ALA A 116 3.88 1.61 0.25
CA ALA A 116 4.32 0.32 -0.27
C ALA A 116 5.62 0.46 -1.08
N SER A 117 6.61 -0.33 -0.71
CA SER A 117 7.84 -0.51 -1.47
C SER A 117 8.51 -1.81 -1.07
N GLN A 118 8.72 -2.72 -2.01
CA GLN A 118 9.32 -4.02 -1.69
C GLN A 118 10.72 -3.88 -1.08
N SER A 119 11.53 -2.94 -1.58
CA SER A 119 12.89 -2.70 -1.10
C SER A 119 12.98 -1.54 -0.10
N GLY A 120 12.12 -0.52 -0.22
CA GLY A 120 12.14 0.66 0.65
C GLY A 120 13.43 1.48 0.58
N ILE A 121 14.23 1.38 -0.49
CA ILE A 121 15.57 2.00 -0.55
C ILE A 121 15.68 3.26 -1.41
N ASN A 122 14.67 3.58 -2.23
CA ASN A 122 14.76 4.64 -3.21
C ASN A 122 14.21 5.98 -2.66
N GLY A 123 14.67 7.08 -3.27
CA GLY A 123 14.43 8.45 -2.80
C GLY A 123 12.96 8.82 -2.64
N ALA A 124 12.14 8.55 -3.65
CA ALA A 124 10.73 8.96 -3.69
C ALA A 124 9.94 8.52 -2.45
N GLY A 125 10.00 7.23 -2.09
CA GLY A 125 9.27 6.70 -0.94
C GLY A 125 9.88 7.12 0.40
N VAL A 126 11.22 7.16 0.51
CA VAL A 126 11.89 7.53 1.75
C VAL A 126 11.67 9.02 2.08
N ASP A 127 11.82 9.92 1.11
CA ASP A 127 11.57 11.34 1.32
C ASP A 127 10.10 11.65 1.59
N LEU A 128 9.19 10.95 0.92
CA LEU A 128 7.76 11.10 1.18
C LEU A 128 7.41 10.71 2.63
N ALA A 129 7.99 9.62 3.16
CA ALA A 129 7.81 9.23 4.55
C ALA A 129 8.41 10.26 5.53
N ILE A 130 9.60 10.79 5.23
CA ILE A 130 10.22 11.84 6.05
C ILE A 130 9.34 13.10 6.05
N GLU A 131 8.86 13.53 4.89
CA GLU A 131 8.03 14.71 4.74
C GLU A 131 6.67 14.53 5.42
N ALA A 132 6.06 13.35 5.29
CA ALA A 132 4.83 12.98 5.99
C ALA A 132 4.98 13.12 7.52
N LYS A 133 6.09 12.63 8.09
CA LYS A 133 6.37 12.76 9.53
C LYS A 133 6.56 14.21 9.95
N LYS A 134 7.24 15.05 9.15
CA LYS A 134 7.34 16.49 9.43
C LYS A 134 5.98 17.18 9.48
N ARG A 135 5.02 16.71 8.68
CA ARG A 135 3.62 17.19 8.69
C ARG A 135 2.76 16.55 9.79
N GLY A 136 3.35 15.70 10.62
CA GLY A 136 2.69 15.03 11.74
C GLY A 136 1.78 13.87 11.32
N LEU A 137 2.01 13.26 10.16
CA LEU A 137 1.29 12.05 9.75
C LEU A 137 1.84 10.82 10.46
N PHE A 138 0.97 9.82 10.63
CA PHE A 138 1.37 8.49 11.09
C PHE A 138 1.71 7.63 9.88
N THR A 139 2.95 7.19 9.80
CA THR A 139 3.50 6.52 8.61
C THR A 139 3.63 5.02 8.81
N VAL A 140 3.20 4.24 7.82
CA VAL A 140 3.26 2.77 7.85
C VAL A 140 3.97 2.26 6.60
N ALA A 141 5.05 1.52 6.79
CA ALA A 141 5.74 0.86 5.68
C ALA A 141 5.11 -0.50 5.37
N PHE A 142 4.77 -0.74 4.10
CA PHE A 142 4.51 -2.07 3.56
C PHE A 142 5.74 -2.47 2.75
N THR A 143 6.62 -3.26 3.35
CA THR A 143 7.92 -3.62 2.74
C THR A 143 8.36 -5.03 3.12
N SER A 144 9.24 -5.65 2.34
CA SER A 144 9.93 -6.86 2.78
C SER A 144 11.14 -6.47 3.60
N ILE A 145 11.10 -6.69 4.92
CA ILE A 145 12.24 -6.38 5.80
C ILE A 145 13.47 -7.16 5.38
N ALA A 146 13.29 -8.44 5.01
CA ALA A 146 14.38 -9.30 4.54
C ALA A 146 15.04 -8.76 3.26
N HIS A 147 14.25 -8.37 2.26
CA HIS A 147 14.81 -7.78 1.03
C HIS A 147 15.46 -6.43 1.32
N SER A 148 14.76 -5.55 2.06
CA SER A 148 15.21 -4.20 2.39
C SER A 148 16.55 -4.23 3.15
N SER A 149 16.70 -5.13 4.12
CA SER A 149 17.92 -5.28 4.92
C SER A 149 19.11 -5.84 4.14
N ALA A 150 18.86 -6.66 3.11
CA ALA A 150 19.89 -7.28 2.28
C ALA A 150 20.52 -6.33 1.25
N VAL A 151 19.93 -5.15 1.03
CA VAL A 151 20.41 -4.18 0.06
C VAL A 151 20.78 -2.85 0.73
N LYS A 152 21.71 -2.12 0.12
CA LYS A 152 22.12 -0.78 0.59
C LYS A 152 21.07 0.24 0.18
N SER A 153 20.73 1.16 1.10
CA SER A 153 19.89 2.31 0.75
C SER A 153 20.52 3.14 -0.38
N ARG A 154 19.67 3.66 -1.26
CA ARG A 154 20.05 4.64 -2.29
C ARG A 154 19.70 6.07 -1.88
N HIS A 155 18.95 6.24 -0.78
CA HIS A 155 18.65 7.56 -0.24
C HIS A 155 19.90 8.15 0.44
N PRO A 156 20.17 9.47 0.31
CA PRO A 156 21.34 10.11 0.92
C PRO A 156 21.49 9.94 2.44
N SER A 157 20.39 9.71 3.17
CA SER A 157 20.43 9.44 4.62
C SER A 157 20.99 8.07 4.98
N GLY A 158 21.11 7.16 4.00
CA GLY A 158 21.45 5.76 4.23
C GLY A 158 20.32 4.92 4.83
N LYS A 159 19.18 5.55 5.18
CA LYS A 159 18.03 4.87 5.79
C LYS A 159 17.11 4.25 4.75
N ARG A 160 16.34 3.26 5.21
CA ARG A 160 15.30 2.54 4.46
C ARG A 160 13.93 2.94 4.98
N LEU A 161 12.90 2.67 4.18
CA LEU A 161 11.52 3.06 4.48
C LEU A 161 11.05 2.58 5.86
N PHE A 162 11.29 1.31 6.22
CA PHE A 162 10.89 0.74 7.52
C PHE A 162 11.65 1.35 8.71
N GLU A 163 12.83 1.94 8.48
CA GLU A 163 13.62 2.62 9.53
C GLU A 163 13.14 4.06 9.77
N ILE A 164 12.27 4.57 8.89
CA ILE A 164 11.66 5.91 8.98
C ILE A 164 10.23 5.83 9.52
N CYS A 165 9.43 4.88 9.02
CA CYS A 165 8.02 4.77 9.35
C CYS A 165 7.77 4.45 10.84
N ASP A 166 6.60 4.82 11.33
CA ASP A 166 6.18 4.59 12.73
C ASP A 166 5.81 3.12 12.99
N GLU A 167 5.23 2.47 11.98
CA GLU A 167 4.93 1.03 11.98
C GLU A 167 5.37 0.38 10.66
N THR A 168 5.55 -0.93 10.69
CA THR A 168 5.87 -1.73 9.50
C THR A 168 4.99 -2.96 9.43
N VAL A 169 4.39 -3.16 8.25
CA VAL A 169 3.74 -4.39 7.83
C VAL A 169 4.74 -5.13 6.94
N ASP A 170 5.32 -6.22 7.46
CA ASP A 170 6.33 -6.99 6.76
C ASP A 170 5.69 -7.89 5.71
N LEU A 171 6.01 -7.65 4.44
CA LEU A 171 5.57 -8.48 3.32
C LEU A 171 6.24 -9.85 3.33
N GLY A 172 7.24 -10.08 4.18
CA GLY A 172 7.89 -11.37 4.38
C GLY A 172 8.58 -11.91 3.14
N GLY A 173 8.81 -11.05 2.13
CA GLY A 173 9.41 -11.39 0.84
C GLY A 173 10.85 -11.88 0.94
N HIS A 174 11.42 -12.25 -0.20
CA HIS A 174 12.82 -12.68 -0.32
C HIS A 174 13.61 -11.69 -1.15
N VAL A 175 14.94 -11.77 -1.06
CA VAL A 175 15.81 -10.91 -1.85
C VAL A 175 15.52 -11.10 -3.34
N GLY A 176 15.17 -10.00 -4.04
CA GLY A 176 14.89 -10.01 -5.46
C GLY A 176 13.42 -10.26 -5.84
N ASP A 177 12.54 -10.56 -4.87
CA ASP A 177 11.11 -10.76 -5.09
C ASP A 177 10.79 -11.74 -6.24
N ALA A 178 11.46 -12.89 -6.21
CA ALA A 178 11.30 -13.95 -7.19
C ALA A 178 11.32 -15.29 -6.46
N ALA A 179 10.15 -15.91 -6.31
CA ALA A 179 9.95 -17.03 -5.39
C ALA A 179 10.08 -18.43 -6.01
N VAL A 180 10.02 -18.52 -7.35
CA VAL A 180 10.06 -19.78 -8.09
C VAL A 180 11.36 -19.87 -8.88
N GLN A 181 12.24 -20.79 -8.49
CA GLN A 181 13.47 -21.07 -9.23
C GLN A 181 13.15 -21.76 -10.57
N LEU A 182 13.57 -21.17 -11.68
CA LEU A 182 13.32 -21.68 -13.05
C LEU A 182 14.53 -22.40 -13.64
N THR A 183 15.72 -21.89 -13.36
CA THR A 183 17.03 -22.48 -13.73
C THR A 183 17.97 -22.35 -12.54
N GLU A 184 19.25 -22.70 -12.65
CA GLU A 184 20.20 -22.48 -11.53
C GLU A 184 20.45 -21.00 -11.22
N THR A 185 20.19 -20.10 -12.16
CA THR A 185 20.52 -18.67 -12.06
C THR A 185 19.32 -17.74 -12.21
N VAL A 186 18.14 -18.26 -12.58
CA VAL A 186 16.95 -17.46 -12.85
C VAL A 186 15.80 -17.90 -11.97
N ALA A 187 15.16 -16.94 -11.31
CA ALA A 187 13.92 -17.11 -10.56
C ALA A 187 12.85 -16.12 -11.05
N ALA A 188 11.58 -16.44 -10.84
CA ALA A 188 10.43 -15.59 -11.17
C ALA A 188 9.30 -15.75 -10.15
N GLY A 189 8.16 -15.07 -10.36
CA GLY A 189 7.00 -15.17 -9.47
C GLY A 189 7.14 -14.25 -8.25
N PRO A 190 6.85 -12.95 -8.40
CA PRO A 190 6.91 -12.00 -7.28
C PRO A 190 5.82 -12.28 -6.25
N LEU A 191 6.10 -12.00 -4.98
CA LEU A 191 5.15 -12.18 -3.88
C LEU A 191 4.70 -10.85 -3.28
N SER A 192 5.48 -9.77 -3.50
CA SER A 192 5.24 -8.45 -2.91
C SER A 192 3.84 -7.90 -3.16
N THR A 193 3.33 -7.98 -4.40
CA THR A 193 1.99 -7.49 -4.73
C THR A 193 0.90 -8.29 -4.03
N LEU A 194 0.98 -9.63 -4.04
CA LEU A 194 0.03 -10.48 -3.33
C LEU A 194 0.02 -10.16 -1.83
N GLY A 195 1.21 -10.04 -1.23
CA GLY A 195 1.35 -9.72 0.19
C GLY A 195 0.79 -8.34 0.54
N THR A 196 1.10 -7.32 -0.27
CA THR A 196 0.61 -5.96 -0.02
C THR A 196 -0.92 -5.90 -0.12
N VAL A 197 -1.49 -6.53 -1.15
CA VAL A 197 -2.94 -6.55 -1.38
C VAL A 197 -3.68 -7.33 -0.30
N ILE A 198 -3.22 -8.55 0.05
CA ILE A 198 -3.91 -9.37 1.05
C ILE A 198 -3.84 -8.74 2.45
N LEU A 199 -2.69 -8.21 2.86
CA LEU A 199 -2.52 -7.57 4.16
C LEU A 199 -3.32 -6.27 4.24
N GLY A 200 -3.25 -5.44 3.18
CA GLY A 200 -4.00 -4.18 3.13
C GLY A 200 -5.52 -4.38 3.17
N HIS A 201 -6.06 -5.31 2.36
CA HIS A 201 -7.49 -5.65 2.42
C HIS A 201 -7.89 -6.25 3.77
N SER A 202 -7.05 -7.11 4.36
CA SER A 202 -7.34 -7.70 5.69
C SER A 202 -7.53 -6.61 6.75
N ILE A 203 -6.65 -5.59 6.75
CA ILE A 203 -6.76 -4.46 7.66
C ILE A 203 -7.98 -3.58 7.34
N VAL A 204 -8.14 -3.16 6.08
CA VAL A 204 -9.21 -2.24 5.67
C VAL A 204 -10.60 -2.85 5.89
N ILE A 205 -10.80 -4.12 5.55
CA ILE A 205 -12.09 -4.81 5.69
C ILE A 205 -12.45 -4.98 7.18
N ALA A 206 -11.48 -5.36 8.03
CA ALA A 206 -11.74 -5.48 9.46
C ALA A 206 -12.12 -4.13 10.10
N ALA A 207 -11.49 -3.03 9.68
CA ALA A 207 -11.87 -1.69 10.13
C ALA A 207 -13.24 -1.26 9.59
N ALA A 208 -13.50 -1.48 8.30
CA ALA A 208 -14.77 -1.16 7.66
C ALA A 208 -15.94 -1.93 8.31
N ALA A 209 -15.74 -3.20 8.65
CA ALA A 209 -16.75 -4.00 9.35
C ALA A 209 -17.15 -3.37 10.70
N GLN A 210 -16.19 -2.90 11.49
CA GLN A 210 -16.47 -2.21 12.76
C GLN A 210 -17.17 -0.87 12.55
N LEU A 211 -16.78 -0.12 11.52
CA LEU A 211 -17.37 1.16 11.17
C LEU A 211 -18.84 1.00 10.73
N GLU A 212 -19.11 0.08 9.79
CA GLU A 212 -20.48 -0.20 9.31
C GLU A 212 -21.37 -0.73 10.42
N ALA A 213 -20.87 -1.66 11.26
CA ALA A 213 -21.63 -2.21 12.40
C ALA A 213 -21.98 -1.13 13.45
N SER A 214 -21.20 -0.05 13.52
CA SER A 214 -21.47 1.10 14.38
C SER A 214 -22.17 2.27 13.67
N GLY A 215 -22.67 2.06 12.45
CA GLY A 215 -23.46 3.04 11.69
C GLY A 215 -22.64 4.05 10.88
N THR A 216 -21.30 3.94 10.88
CA THR A 216 -20.43 4.75 10.00
C THR A 216 -20.32 4.09 8.63
N ARG A 217 -21.19 4.49 7.70
CA ARG A 217 -21.17 4.01 6.33
C ARG A 217 -19.87 4.42 5.65
N CYS A 218 -19.15 3.45 5.10
CA CYS A 218 -17.87 3.66 4.46
C CYS A 218 -17.57 2.71 3.29
N VAL A 219 -18.37 1.66 3.03
CA VAL A 219 -18.10 0.68 1.97
C VAL A 219 -18.88 0.99 0.71
N TYR A 220 -18.18 1.09 -0.43
CA TYR A 220 -18.77 1.17 -1.75
C TYR A 220 -19.40 -0.16 -2.17
N THR A 221 -20.51 -0.07 -2.89
CA THR A 221 -21.25 -1.21 -3.45
C THR A 221 -21.10 -1.24 -4.98
N SER A 222 -21.46 -2.38 -5.60
CA SER A 222 -21.46 -2.47 -7.06
C SER A 222 -22.45 -1.48 -7.67
N VAL A 223 -21.99 -0.67 -8.64
CA VAL A 223 -22.85 0.27 -9.37
C VAL A 223 -23.82 -0.41 -10.34
N ASN A 224 -23.69 -1.73 -10.53
CA ASN A 224 -24.60 -2.50 -11.37
C ASN A 224 -25.94 -2.80 -10.67
N THR A 225 -26.21 -2.21 -9.50
CA THR A 225 -27.53 -2.21 -8.86
C THR A 225 -27.96 -0.77 -8.55
N PRO A 226 -29.26 -0.42 -8.73
CA PRO A 226 -29.75 0.93 -8.42
C PRO A 226 -29.48 1.39 -6.98
N GLU A 227 -29.58 0.48 -6.02
CA GLU A 227 -29.29 0.75 -4.60
C GLU A 227 -27.80 1.05 -4.38
N GLY A 228 -26.94 0.41 -5.17
CA GLY A 228 -25.50 0.57 -5.08
C GLY A 228 -25.03 1.93 -5.59
N GLU A 229 -25.63 2.42 -6.68
CA GLU A 229 -25.34 3.76 -7.21
C GLU A 229 -25.74 4.87 -6.23
N SER A 230 -26.93 4.78 -5.62
CA SER A 230 -27.40 5.77 -4.63
C SER A 230 -26.49 5.82 -3.39
N ARG A 231 -26.12 4.65 -2.86
CA ARG A 231 -25.17 4.52 -1.75
C ARG A 231 -23.82 5.15 -2.07
N ASN A 232 -23.26 4.87 -3.25
CA ASN A 232 -21.94 5.36 -3.62
C ASN A 232 -21.94 6.88 -3.77
N LYS A 233 -22.97 7.47 -4.37
CA LYS A 233 -23.10 8.94 -4.48
C LYS A 233 -23.07 9.66 -3.13
N ASP A 234 -23.69 9.06 -2.11
CA ASP A 234 -23.65 9.62 -0.75
C ASP A 234 -22.25 9.55 -0.14
N LEU A 235 -21.56 8.42 -0.31
CA LEU A 235 -20.19 8.24 0.15
C LEU A 235 -19.22 9.19 -0.59
N GLU A 236 -19.36 9.31 -1.90
CA GLU A 236 -18.56 10.21 -2.75
C GLU A 236 -18.73 11.66 -2.32
N ARG A 237 -19.96 12.11 -2.00
CA ARG A 237 -20.21 13.48 -1.52
C ARG A 237 -19.42 13.79 -0.25
N VAL A 238 -19.32 12.83 0.67
CA VAL A 238 -18.54 12.98 1.91
C VAL A 238 -17.04 12.87 1.62
N ALA A 239 -16.64 11.87 0.84
CA ALA A 239 -15.25 11.61 0.49
C ALA A 239 -14.63 12.76 -0.31
N ALA A 240 -15.38 13.40 -1.22
CA ALA A 240 -14.93 14.53 -2.04
C ALA A 240 -14.48 15.75 -1.21
N ILE A 241 -14.84 15.84 0.08
CA ILE A 241 -14.32 16.88 0.98
C ILE A 241 -12.80 16.73 1.19
N ARG A 242 -12.28 15.49 1.14
CA ARG A 242 -10.85 15.19 1.30
C ARG A 242 -10.23 14.71 -0.01
N ASP A 243 -10.95 13.92 -0.78
CA ASP A 243 -10.49 13.34 -2.02
C ASP A 243 -10.70 14.27 -3.21
N ILE A 244 -9.60 14.82 -3.69
CA ILE A 244 -9.56 15.72 -4.84
C ILE A 244 -9.85 15.01 -6.17
N LEU A 245 -9.78 13.68 -6.24
CA LEU A 245 -10.07 12.91 -7.46
C LEU A 245 -11.57 12.71 -7.69
N LEU A 246 -12.40 13.06 -6.70
CA LEU A 246 -13.86 13.04 -6.77
C LEU A 246 -14.47 14.41 -7.08
N ARG A 247 -13.65 15.41 -7.41
CA ARG A 247 -14.07 16.81 -7.68
C ARG A 247 -13.98 17.17 -9.14
#